data_AF-A0A842I4I7-F1
#
_entry.id   AF-A0A842I4I7-F1
#
_cell.length_a   1.000
_cell.length_b   1.000
_cell.length_c   1.000
_cell.angle_alpha   90.00
_cell.angle_beta   90.00
_cell.angle_gamma   90.00
#
_symmetry.space_group_name_H-M   'P 1'
#
loop_
_entity.id
_entity.type
_entity.pdbx_description
1 polymer ?
#
loop_
_entity_poly.entity_id
_entity_poly.type
_entity_poly.pdbx_seq_one_letter_code
_entity_poly.pdbx_strand_id
1 'polypeptide(L)' 'MNKPLTDVRCCDCGRLLFKMEDGALRGALSIKCPRCRAYNSLRPASPVPDRPERAGKDLLCGCSSHPTT' A
#
# COMPACT_ATOMS: atom_id res chain seq x y z
N MET A 1 -23.55 -1.31 -17.31
CA MET A 1 -23.42 -1.28 -15.83
C MET A 1 -22.44 -0.18 -15.46
N ASN A 2 -22.77 0.67 -14.50
CA ASN A 2 -21.87 1.69 -13.98
C ASN A 2 -20.98 1.03 -12.93
N LYS A 3 -19.66 1.09 -13.07
CA LYS A 3 -18.73 0.45 -12.13
C LYS A 3 -18.68 1.28 -10.83
N PRO A 4 -18.65 0.65 -9.63
CA PRO A 4 -18.60 1.39 -8.38
C PRO A 4 -17.23 2.08 -8.21
N LEU A 5 -17.26 3.33 -7.73
CA LEU A 5 -16.06 4.11 -7.41
C LEU A 5 -15.60 3.86 -5.98
N THR A 6 -14.29 3.74 -5.77
CA THR A 6 -13.66 3.63 -4.46
C THR A 6 -13.31 5.01 -3.90
N ASP A 7 -13.58 5.24 -2.61
CA ASP A 7 -13.20 6.47 -1.90
C ASP A 7 -11.68 6.50 -1.61
N VAL A 8 -11.00 7.58 -2.02
CA VAL A 8 -9.62 7.86 -1.63
C VAL A 8 -9.62 8.93 -0.54
N ARG A 9 -9.04 8.61 0.61
CA ARG A 9 -9.05 9.47 1.81
C ARG A 9 -7.64 9.90 2.19
N CYS A 10 -7.55 11.07 2.80
CA CYS A 10 -6.31 11.60 3.35
C CYS A 10 -5.80 10.69 4.47
N CYS A 11 -4.53 10.28 4.39
CA CYS A 11 -3.90 9.42 5.41
C CYS A 11 -3.76 10.11 6.78
N ASP A 12 -3.71 11.44 6.81
CA ASP A 12 -3.51 12.20 8.05
C ASP A 12 -4.81 12.56 8.78
N CYS A 13 -5.89 12.86 8.05
CA CYS A 13 -7.13 13.38 8.66
C CYS A 13 -8.42 12.69 8.19
N GLY A 14 -8.32 11.66 7.36
CA GLY A 14 -9.48 10.88 6.88
C GLY A 14 -10.44 11.61 5.96
N ARG A 15 -10.18 12.88 5.60
CA ARG A 15 -11.01 13.66 4.67
C ARG A 15 -11.01 12.97 3.30
N LEU A 16 -12.19 12.82 2.70
CA LEU A 16 -12.32 12.37 1.31
C LEU A 16 -11.59 13.34 0.38
N LEU A 17 -10.68 12.80 -0.43
CA LEU A 17 -9.93 13.56 -1.43
C LEU A 17 -10.63 13.48 -2.79
N PHE A 18 -10.91 12.27 -3.26
CA PHE A 18 -11.65 12.01 -4.50
C PHE A 18 -12.14 10.55 -4.52
N LYS A 19 -12.87 10.17 -5.57
CA LYS A 19 -13.25 8.77 -5.84
C LYS A 19 -12.69 8.33 -7.19
N MET A 20 -12.35 7.06 -7.34
CA MET A 20 -11.77 6.54 -8.58
C MET A 20 -12.29 5.13 -8.90
N GLU A 21 -12.30 4.77 -10.19
CA GLU A 21 -12.49 3.39 -10.62
C GLU A 21 -11.22 2.58 -10.37
N ASP A 22 -11.39 1.27 -10.23
CA ASP A 22 -10.27 0.33 -10.19
C ASP A 22 -9.41 0.43 -11.46
N GLY A 23 -8.11 0.60 -11.29
CA GLY A 23 -7.15 0.78 -12.39
C GLY A 23 -7.13 2.17 -13.05
N ALA A 24 -7.88 3.16 -12.55
CA ALA A 24 -7.91 4.50 -13.15
C ALA A 24 -6.59 5.29 -13.02
N LEU A 25 -5.74 4.93 -12.05
CA LEU A 25 -4.46 5.60 -11.83
C LEU A 25 -3.33 4.85 -12.56
N ARG A 26 -2.79 5.43 -13.63
CA ARG A 26 -1.68 4.86 -14.43
C ARG A 26 -0.28 5.33 -14.02
N GLY A 27 -0.19 6.38 -13.20
CA GLY A 27 1.08 6.97 -12.76
C GLY A 27 1.03 7.42 -11.31
N ALA A 28 2.11 8.03 -10.81
CA ALA A 28 2.10 8.60 -9.47
C ALA A 28 1.20 9.84 -9.40
N LEU A 29 0.42 9.98 -8.33
CA LEU A 29 -0.38 11.17 -8.04
C LEU A 29 0.03 11.73 -6.67
N SER A 30 0.34 13.02 -6.62
CA SER A 30 0.51 13.75 -5.36
C SER A 30 -0.60 14.78 -5.25
N ILE A 31 -1.38 14.72 -4.16
CA ILE A 31 -2.52 15.61 -3.94
C ILE A 31 -2.43 16.23 -2.54
N LYS A 32 -2.65 17.55 -2.47
CA LYS A 32 -2.71 18.27 -1.19
C LYS A 32 -4.09 18.16 -0.57
N CYS A 33 -4.17 17.75 0.68
CA CYS A 33 -5.42 17.70 1.41
C CYS A 33 -5.92 19.13 1.74
N PRO A 34 -7.14 19.52 1.33
CA PRO A 34 -7.66 20.87 1.59
C PRO A 34 -7.96 21.13 3.08
N ARG A 35 -8.10 20.07 3.88
CA ARG A 35 -8.33 20.16 5.34
C ARG A 35 -7.03 20.34 6.13
N CYS A 36 -6.17 19.34 6.15
CA CYS A 36 -4.97 19.33 7.00
C CYS A 36 -3.69 19.82 6.30
N ARG A 37 -3.73 20.10 4.98
CA ARG A 37 -2.59 20.52 4.16
C ARG A 37 -1.49 19.48 3.92
N ALA A 38 -1.65 18.26 4.43
CA ALA A 38 -0.73 17.15 4.11
C ALA A 38 -0.74 16.82 2.61
N TYR A 39 0.42 16.42 2.08
CA TYR A 39 0.55 15.88 0.73
C TYR A 39 0.39 14.36 0.78
N ASN A 40 -0.59 13.85 0.05
CA ASN A 40 -0.84 12.43 -0.06
C ASN A 40 -0.30 11.91 -1.39
N SER A 41 0.59 10.91 -1.34
CA SER A 41 1.20 10.30 -2.52
C SER A 41 0.56 8.94 -2.78
N LEU A 42 -0.11 8.81 -3.91
CA LEU A 42 -0.79 7.60 -4.35
C LEU A 42 0.01 6.99 -5.51
N ARG A 43 0.25 5.68 -5.42
CA ARG A 43 0.88 4.91 -6.49
C ARG A 43 -0.15 3.94 -7.07
N PRO A 44 -0.06 3.61 -8.37
CA PRO A 44 -0.83 2.52 -8.95
C PRO A 44 -0.60 1.24 -8.14
N ALA A 45 -1.59 0.35 -8.11
CA ALA A 45 -1.37 -1.01 -7.65
C ALA A 45 -0.19 -1.59 -8.45
N SER A 46 0.86 -2.01 -7.75
CA SER A 46 2.00 -2.66 -8.39
C SER A 46 1.48 -3.93 -9.07
N PRO A 47 1.89 -4.23 -10.34
CA PRO A 47 1.60 -5.53 -10.91
C PRO A 47 2.12 -6.58 -9.93
N VAL A 48 1.23 -7.48 -9.49
CA VAL A 48 1.57 -8.50 -8.51
C VAL A 48 2.80 -9.23 -9.04
N PRO A 49 3.96 -9.14 -8.39
CA PRO A 49 5.10 -9.94 -8.81
C PRO A 49 4.67 -11.40 -8.63
N ASP A 50 4.79 -12.20 -9.68
CA ASP A 50 4.73 -13.65 -9.61
C ASP A 50 5.90 -14.07 -8.72
N ARG A 51 5.68 -14.05 -7.40
CA ARG A 51 6.68 -14.47 -6.44
C ARG A 51 6.52 -15.98 -6.38
N PRO A 52 7.47 -16.76 -6.93
CA PRO A 52 7.41 -18.20 -6.79
C PRO A 52 7.33 -18.52 -5.30
N GLU A 53 6.41 -19.42 -4.95
CA GLU A 53 6.27 -19.96 -3.61
C GLU A 53 7.65 -20.40 -3.14
N ARG A 54 8.10 -19.91 -1.98
CA ARG A 54 9.43 -20.27 -1.47
C ARG A 54 9.38 -21.75 -1.16
N ALA A 55 9.90 -22.59 -2.05
CA ALA A 55 10.09 -24.01 -1.82
C ALA A 55 10.87 -24.16 -0.52
N GLY A 56 10.16 -24.56 0.54
CA GLY A 56 10.68 -24.60 1.88
C GLY A 56 11.82 -25.60 1.98
N LYS A 57 13.03 -25.11 2.26
CA LYS A 57 14.06 -25.85 2.97
C LYS A 57 14.69 -24.95 4.03
N ASP A 58 14.49 -25.42 5.26
CA ASP A 58 15.19 -25.12 6.51
C ASP A 58 14.77 -23.87 7.31
N LEU A 59 13.93 -24.13 8.31
CA LEU A 59 13.54 -23.31 9.45
C LEU A 59 14.71 -23.12 10.43
N LEU A 60 15.73 -22.36 10.08
CA LEU A 60 16.64 -21.81 11.10
C LEU A 60 16.72 -20.29 10.96
N CYS A 61 15.76 -19.62 11.60
CA CYS A 61 15.99 -18.27 12.09
C CYS A 61 17.07 -18.38 13.18
N GLY A 62 18.32 -18.10 12.80
CA GLY A 62 19.46 -18.13 13.71
C GLY A 62 19.37 -17.01 14.74
N CYS A 63 18.68 -17.24 15.84
CA CYS A 63 18.87 -16.48 17.08
C CYS A 63 19.87 -17.24 17.94
N SER A 64 21.16 -16.90 17.82
CA SER A 64 22.20 -17.36 18.74
C SER A 64 21.98 -16.73 20.12
N SER A 65 21.09 -17.31 20.91
CA SER A 65 20.97 -16.98 22.32
C SER A 65 22.09 -17.71 23.05
N HIS A 66 23.07 -16.95 23.56
CA HIS A 66 24.17 -17.51 24.34
C HIS A 66 23.63 -18.15 25.64
N PRO A 67 24.12 -19.33 26.06
CA PRO A 67 23.81 -19.86 27.39
C PRO A 67 24.58 -19.04 28.45
N THR A 68 23.84 -18.48 29.41
CA THR A 68 24.41 -17.90 30.63
C THR A 68 24.68 -19.04 31.60
N THR A 69 25.96 -19.26 31.94
CA THR A 69 26.39 -20.00 33.14
C THR A 69 26.53 -19.06 34.31
#